data_AF-A0AAE3JAH6-F1
#
_entry.id   AF-A0AAE3JAH6-F1
#
_cell.length_a   1.000
_cell.length_b   1.000
_cell.length_c   1.000
_cell.angle_alpha   90.00
_cell.angle_beta   90.00
_cell.angle_gamma   90.00
#
_symmetry.space_group_name_H-M   'P 1'
#
loop_
_entity.id
_entity.type
_entity.pdbx_description
1 polymer ?
#
loop_
_entity_poly.entity_id
_entity_poly.type
_entity_poly.pdbx_seq_one_letter_code
_entity_poly.pdbx_strand_id
1 'polypeptide(L)'
;SDTQTEEEWIDRYTKTVDEIKKQIDYDYLIDYAERDIVDEVVNIMAEVMTVPRPKYKIEGDFVEYDAVLNNLKKITAEQLEVCLLAYSRQRQRIRNPKAYWISVLYNIPLTSNIVLQNMVNSDLYETGG
;
A
#
# COMPACT_ATOMS: atom_id res chain seq x y z
N SER A 1 -23.34 3.11 -24.14
CA SER A 1 -22.87 1.86 -23.52
C SER A 1 -21.48 2.01 -22.93
N ASP A 2 -20.50 2.57 -23.66
CA ASP A 2 -19.14 2.77 -23.12
C ASP A 2 -19.06 3.79 -21.97
N THR A 3 -19.90 4.83 -22.00
CA THR A 3 -19.97 5.87 -20.96
C THR A 3 -20.49 5.37 -19.62
N GLN A 4 -21.42 4.39 -19.64
CA GLN A 4 -22.03 3.84 -18.43
C GLN A 4 -21.03 2.95 -17.68
N THR A 5 -20.20 2.20 -18.39
CA THR A 5 -19.13 1.39 -17.79
C THR A 5 -17.98 2.22 -17.23
N GLU A 6 -17.65 3.37 -17.84
CA GLU A 6 -16.65 4.30 -17.29
C GLU A 6 -17.16 5.00 -16.04
N GLU A 7 -18.41 5.49 -16.04
CA GLU A 7 -19.03 6.11 -14.87
C GLU A 7 -19.12 5.15 -13.68
N GLU A 8 -19.54 3.90 -13.90
CA GLU A 8 -19.57 2.86 -12.87
C GLU A 8 -18.18 2.51 -12.31
N TRP A 9 -17.15 2.58 -13.16
CA TRP A 9 -15.77 2.34 -12.74
C TRP A 9 -15.20 3.50 -11.91
N ILE A 10 -15.45 4.74 -12.33
CA ILE A 10 -15.06 5.95 -11.60
C ILE A 10 -15.73 5.98 -10.23
N ASP A 11 -17.03 5.66 -10.16
CA ASP A 11 -17.78 5.60 -8.91
C ASP A 11 -17.21 4.54 -7.96
N ARG A 12 -16.93 3.33 -8.47
CA ARG A 12 -16.30 2.26 -7.68
C ARG A 12 -14.93 2.67 -7.15
N TYR A 13 -14.08 3.25 -8.01
CA TYR A 13 -12.74 3.71 -7.62
C TYR A 13 -12.81 4.77 -6.53
N THR A 14 -13.66 5.79 -6.72
CA THR A 14 -13.85 6.89 -5.76
C THR A 14 -14.34 6.38 -4.42
N LYS A 15 -15.34 5.50 -4.42
CA LYS A 15 -15.85 4.87 -3.20
C LYS A 15 -14.78 4.06 -2.48
N THR A 16 -13.98 3.28 -3.21
CA THR A 16 -12.88 2.51 -2.63
C THR A 16 -11.80 3.42 -2.03
N VAL A 17 -11.48 4.55 -2.68
CA VAL A 17 -10.57 5.56 -2.12
C VAL A 17 -11.09 6.09 -0.79
N ASP A 18 -12.38 6.42 -0.69
CA ASP A 18 -12.97 6.91 0.56
C ASP A 18 -12.97 5.87 1.68
N GLU A 19 -13.21 4.59 1.34
CA GLU A 19 -13.13 3.48 2.29
C GLU A 19 -11.71 3.29 2.79
N ILE A 20 -10.71 3.33 1.90
CA ILE A 20 -9.29 3.23 2.26
C ILE A 20 -8.89 4.38 3.17
N LYS A 21 -9.24 5.63 2.81
CA LYS A 21 -8.89 6.82 3.62
C LYS A 21 -9.43 6.73 5.04
N LYS A 22 -10.65 6.20 5.22
CA LYS A 22 -11.22 5.93 6.54
C LYS A 22 -10.47 4.80 7.27
N GLN A 23 -10.11 3.73 6.57
CA GLN A 23 -9.41 2.58 7.14
C GLN A 23 -8.04 2.97 7.71
N ILE A 24 -7.28 3.79 6.98
CA ILE A 24 -5.89 4.13 7.32
C ILE A 24 -5.76 5.41 8.14
N ASP A 25 -6.86 6.05 8.53
CA ASP A 25 -6.86 7.39 9.15
C ASP A 25 -6.04 8.40 8.33
N TYR A 26 -6.51 8.67 7.11
CA TYR A 26 -5.78 9.49 6.13
C TYR A 26 -5.40 10.87 6.67
N ASP A 27 -6.32 11.53 7.38
CA ASP A 27 -6.08 12.88 7.90
C ASP A 27 -4.93 12.87 8.93
N TYR A 28 -4.86 11.84 9.79
CA TYR A 28 -3.72 11.63 10.67
C TYR A 28 -2.41 11.40 9.90
N LEU A 29 -2.43 10.58 8.85
CA LEU A 29 -1.23 10.22 8.10
C LEU A 29 -0.65 11.38 7.28
N ILE A 30 -1.49 12.28 6.74
CA ILE A 30 -0.99 13.46 6.00
C ILE A 30 -0.41 14.54 6.92
N ASP A 31 -0.77 14.54 8.21
CA ASP A 31 -0.14 15.38 9.22
C ASP A 31 1.23 14.80 9.65
N TYR A 32 1.44 13.49 9.48
CA TYR A 32 2.67 12.79 9.83
C TYR A 32 3.69 12.70 8.69
N ALA A 33 3.25 12.40 7.47
CA ALA A 33 4.09 12.16 6.29
C ALA A 33 3.76 13.11 5.13
N GLU A 34 4.66 13.18 4.14
CA GLU A 34 4.42 13.97 2.94
C GLU A 34 3.14 13.49 2.23
N ARG A 35 2.20 14.43 2.05
CA ARG A 35 0.88 14.13 1.48
C ARG A 35 0.94 13.40 0.14
N ASP A 36 1.91 13.72 -0.71
CA ASP A 36 2.08 13.07 -2.02
C ASP A 36 2.38 11.57 -1.89
N ILE A 37 3.13 11.16 -0.85
CA ILE A 37 3.43 9.76 -0.54
C ILE A 37 2.17 9.06 -0.01
N VAL A 38 1.42 9.71 0.88
CA VAL A 38 0.16 9.14 1.41
C VAL A 38 -0.86 8.98 0.28
N ASP A 39 -0.97 9.96 -0.62
CA ASP A 39 -1.81 9.91 -1.82
C ASP A 39 -1.35 8.77 -2.76
N GLU A 40 -0.04 8.58 -2.95
CA GLU A 40 0.52 7.47 -3.73
C GLU A 40 0.08 6.10 -3.16
N VAL A 41 0.18 5.92 -1.84
CA VAL A 41 -0.25 4.68 -1.17
C VAL A 41 -1.75 4.45 -1.33
N VAL A 42 -2.58 5.46 -1.10
CA VAL A 42 -4.05 5.37 -1.26
C VAL A 42 -4.40 4.97 -2.69
N ASN A 43 -3.76 5.58 -3.69
CA ASN A 43 -4.00 5.28 -5.09
C ASN A 43 -3.60 3.83 -5.45
N ILE A 44 -2.48 3.34 -4.91
CA ILE A 44 -2.04 1.95 -5.11
C ILE A 44 -2.99 0.96 -4.45
N MET A 45 -3.41 1.22 -3.21
CA MET A 45 -4.41 0.40 -2.52
C MET A 45 -5.72 0.37 -3.32
N ALA A 46 -6.20 1.54 -3.78
CA ALA A 46 -7.43 1.64 -4.55
C ALA A 46 -7.33 0.88 -5.87
N GLU A 47 -6.21 0.99 -6.59
CA GLU A 47 -6.00 0.24 -7.83
C GLU A 47 -6.04 -1.28 -7.57
N VAL A 48 -5.33 -1.77 -6.56
CA VAL A 48 -5.34 -3.19 -6.20
C VAL A 48 -6.76 -3.63 -5.84
N MET A 49 -7.48 -2.85 -5.03
CA MET A 49 -8.81 -3.22 -4.53
C MET A 49 -9.92 -3.10 -5.58
N THR A 50 -9.71 -2.38 -6.68
CA THR A 50 -10.73 -2.19 -7.74
C THR A 50 -10.44 -2.90 -9.04
N VAL A 51 -9.17 -3.20 -9.34
CA VAL A 51 -8.76 -3.86 -10.58
C VAL A 51 -8.37 -5.31 -10.28
N PRO A 52 -9.27 -6.28 -10.48
CA PRO A 52 -8.95 -7.68 -10.22
C PRO A 52 -7.84 -8.14 -11.16
N ARG A 53 -6.89 -8.88 -10.57
CA ARG A 53 -5.83 -9.61 -11.30
C ARG A 53 -5.89 -11.07 -10.86
N PRO A 54 -5.37 -12.04 -11.63
CA PRO A 54 -5.29 -13.41 -11.14
C PRO A 54 -4.35 -13.51 -9.93
N LYS A 55 -3.12 -13.00 -10.07
CA LYS A 55 -2.07 -13.08 -9.05
C LYS A 55 -1.19 -11.83 -9.07
N TYR A 56 -0.55 -11.58 -7.94
CA TYR A 56 0.53 -10.60 -7.79
C TYR A 56 1.86 -11.33 -7.60
N LYS A 57 2.93 -10.81 -8.19
CA LYS A 57 4.28 -11.28 -7.91
C LYS A 57 4.84 -10.46 -6.75
N ILE A 58 5.05 -11.08 -5.60
CA ILE A 58 5.54 -10.46 -4.37
C ILE A 58 6.73 -11.26 -3.88
N GLU A 59 7.90 -10.61 -3.74
CA GLU A 59 9.14 -11.23 -3.24
C GLU A 59 9.59 -12.51 -3.98
N GLY A 60 9.17 -12.67 -5.24
CA GLY A 60 9.49 -13.83 -6.07
C GLY A 60 8.34 -14.84 -6.19
N ASP A 61 7.40 -14.82 -5.26
CA ASP A 61 6.25 -15.73 -5.20
C ASP A 61 5.00 -15.14 -5.85
N PHE A 62 4.13 -16.02 -6.34
CA PHE A 62 2.82 -15.64 -6.87
C PHE A 62 1.75 -15.78 -5.79
N VAL A 63 1.18 -14.64 -5.39
CA VAL A 63 0.12 -14.55 -4.38
C VAL A 63 -1.23 -14.33 -5.06
N GLU A 64 -2.25 -15.09 -4.65
CA GLU A 64 -3.62 -14.95 -5.17
C GLU A 64 -4.20 -13.58 -4.82
N TYR A 65 -4.98 -13.01 -5.74
CA TYR A 65 -5.59 -11.69 -5.55
C TYR A 65 -6.38 -11.54 -4.25
N ASP A 66 -7.20 -12.53 -3.91
CA ASP A 66 -8.02 -12.49 -2.70
C ASP A 66 -7.16 -12.46 -1.42
N ALA A 67 -6.00 -13.12 -1.44
CA ALA A 67 -5.06 -13.07 -0.31
C ALA A 67 -4.45 -11.67 -0.16
N VAL A 68 -4.07 -11.04 -1.28
CA VAL A 68 -3.59 -9.64 -1.28
C VAL A 68 -4.68 -8.70 -0.76
N LEU A 69 -5.90 -8.83 -1.27
CA LEU A 69 -7.03 -8.00 -0.86
C LEU A 69 -7.36 -8.16 0.64
N ASN A 70 -7.33 -9.38 1.15
CA ASN A 70 -7.60 -9.67 2.56
C ASN A 70 -6.55 -9.07 3.49
N ASN A 71 -5.29 -8.96 3.06
CA ASN A 71 -4.25 -8.31 3.86
C ASN A 71 -4.39 -6.78 3.81
N LEU A 72 -4.57 -6.19 2.62
CA LEU A 72 -4.72 -4.73 2.50
C LEU A 72 -5.86 -4.19 3.37
N LYS A 73 -6.97 -4.93 3.51
CA LYS A 73 -8.12 -4.57 4.38
C LYS A 73 -7.84 -4.58 5.88
N LYS A 74 -6.70 -5.13 6.33
CA LYS A 74 -6.31 -5.22 7.75
C LYS A 74 -5.31 -4.15 8.17
N ILE A 75 -4.77 -3.38 7.22
CA ILE A 75 -3.78 -2.34 7.48
C ILE A 75 -4.40 -1.26 8.36
N THR A 76 -3.69 -0.88 9.42
CA THR A 76 -4.03 0.25 10.29
C THR A 76 -3.10 1.44 10.05
N ALA A 77 -3.52 2.63 10.49
CA ALA A 77 -2.72 3.85 10.44
C ALA A 77 -1.34 3.67 11.11
N GLU A 78 -1.32 3.11 12.33
CA GLU A 78 -0.10 2.89 13.13
C GLU A 78 0.93 2.03 12.37
N GLN A 79 0.48 0.97 11.71
CA GLN A 79 1.38 0.10 10.94
C GLN A 79 1.88 0.79 9.68
N LEU A 80 1.01 1.55 9.01
CA LEU A 80 1.36 2.25 7.79
C LEU A 80 2.33 3.42 8.05
N GLU A 81 2.21 4.10 9.19
CA GLU A 81 3.12 5.16 9.63
C GLU A 81 4.60 4.73 9.55
N VAL A 82 4.88 3.54 10.09
CA VAL A 82 6.23 2.96 10.13
C VAL A 82 6.76 2.73 8.71
N CYS A 83 5.92 2.23 7.82
CA CYS A 83 6.28 2.00 6.42
C CYS A 83 6.48 3.30 5.63
N LEU A 84 5.68 4.34 5.89
CA LEU A 84 5.84 5.66 5.28
C LEU A 84 7.18 6.30 5.64
N LEU A 85 7.57 6.20 6.92
CA LEU A 85 8.86 6.70 7.39
C LEU A 85 10.04 5.95 6.74
N ALA A 86 9.94 4.61 6.63
CA ALA A 86 10.93 3.81 5.91
C ALA A 86 11.03 4.22 4.43
N TYR A 87 9.88 4.40 3.75
CA TYR A 87 9.84 4.78 2.35
C TYR A 87 10.45 6.16 2.08
N SER A 88 10.09 7.18 2.87
CA SER A 88 10.61 8.55 2.69
C SER A 88 12.14 8.58 2.71
N ARG A 89 12.79 7.80 3.58
CA ARG A 89 14.26 7.72 3.68
C ARG A 89 14.94 7.11 2.46
N GLN A 90 14.26 6.23 1.73
CA GLN A 90 14.84 5.44 0.64
C GLN A 90 14.21 5.67 -0.73
N ARG A 91 13.20 6.56 -0.84
CA ARG A 91 12.41 6.81 -2.06
C ARG A 91 13.29 7.01 -3.31
N GLN A 92 14.40 7.73 -3.19
CA GLN A 92 15.34 8.00 -4.29
C GLN A 92 16.03 6.74 -4.85
N ARG A 93 16.09 5.64 -4.09
CA ARG A 93 16.71 4.37 -4.50
C ARG A 93 15.69 3.38 -5.07
N ILE A 94 14.40 3.62 -4.85
CA ILE A 94 13.33 2.74 -5.31
C ILE A 94 13.06 3.00 -6.79
N ARG A 95 13.44 2.05 -7.65
CA ARG A 95 13.21 2.14 -9.11
C ARG A 95 11.76 1.91 -9.53
N ASN A 96 10.99 1.19 -8.71
CA ASN A 96 9.59 0.88 -8.98
C ASN A 96 8.76 1.03 -7.69
N PRO A 97 8.29 2.25 -7.39
CA PRO A 97 7.47 2.56 -6.21
C PRO A 97 6.26 1.66 -6.05
N LYS A 98 5.55 1.38 -7.14
CA LYS A 98 4.32 0.58 -7.12
C LYS A 98 4.57 -0.86 -6.69
N ALA A 99 5.57 -1.52 -7.28
CA ALA A 99 5.91 -2.90 -6.90
C ALA A 99 6.43 -2.98 -5.46
N TYR A 100 7.19 -1.97 -5.03
CA TYR A 100 7.63 -1.83 -3.64
C TYR A 100 6.42 -1.75 -2.70
N TRP A 101 5.50 -0.81 -2.95
CA TRP A 101 4.34 -0.61 -2.09
C TRP A 101 3.41 -1.80 -2.04
N ILE A 102 3.13 -2.47 -3.17
CA ILE A 102 2.32 -3.70 -3.17
C ILE A 102 2.95 -4.77 -2.27
N SER A 103 4.27 -4.91 -2.30
CA SER A 103 4.99 -5.89 -1.47
C SER A 103 4.92 -5.51 0.01
N VAL A 104 5.18 -4.24 0.34
CA VAL A 104 5.09 -3.72 1.72
C VAL A 104 3.68 -3.85 2.28
N LEU A 105 2.67 -3.34 1.56
CA LEU A 105 1.27 -3.35 2.00
C LEU A 105 0.74 -4.77 2.23
N TYR A 106 1.15 -5.73 1.38
CA TYR A 106 0.81 -7.14 1.58
C TYR A 106 1.41 -7.72 2.87
N ASN A 107 2.64 -7.32 3.20
CA ASN A 107 3.40 -7.84 4.33
C ASN A 107 3.11 -7.13 5.66
N ILE A 108 2.54 -5.92 5.66
CA ILE A 108 2.21 -5.16 6.88
C ILE A 108 1.43 -6.04 7.89
N PRO A 109 0.28 -6.64 7.56
CA PRO A 109 -0.50 -7.40 8.53
C PRO A 109 0.12 -8.75 8.92
N LEU A 110 1.14 -9.20 8.18
CA LEU A 110 1.89 -10.43 8.44
C LEU A 110 3.09 -10.19 9.36
N THR A 111 3.44 -8.92 9.58
CA THR A 111 4.65 -8.50 10.29
C THR A 111 4.28 -7.91 11.65
N SER A 112 4.98 -8.31 12.71
CA SER A 112 4.73 -7.75 14.04
C SER A 112 5.15 -6.27 14.11
N ASN A 113 4.45 -5.46 14.90
CA ASN A 113 4.78 -4.03 15.06
C ASN A 113 6.24 -3.82 15.52
N ILE A 114 6.78 -4.72 16.36
CA ILE A 114 8.18 -4.69 16.79
C ILE A 114 9.13 -4.82 15.59
N VAL A 115 8.84 -5.75 14.66
CA VAL A 115 9.68 -5.97 13.48
C VAL A 115 9.59 -4.78 12.53
N LEU A 116 8.41 -4.20 12.32
CA LEU A 116 8.25 -2.99 11.51
C LEU A 116 9.06 -1.82 12.10
N GLN A 117 8.97 -1.60 13.41
CA GLN A 117 9.73 -0.54 14.09
C GLN A 117 11.24 -0.79 14.00
N ASN A 118 11.69 -2.03 14.11
CA ASN A 118 13.09 -2.38 13.93
C ASN A 118 13.58 -2.14 12.50
N MET A 119 12.76 -2.37 11.46
CA MET A 119 13.11 -2.07 10.07
C MET A 119 13.40 -0.58 9.86
N VAL A 120 12.60 0.30 10.49
CA VAL A 120 12.84 1.75 10.46
C VAL A 120 14.09 2.16 11.24
N ASN A 121 14.40 1.47 12.35
CA ASN A 121 15.54 1.83 13.18
C ASN A 121 16.86 1.21 12.70
N SER A 122 16.82 0.15 11.90
CA SER A 122 17.98 -0.67 11.54
C SER A 122 18.48 -0.49 10.09
N ASP A 123 17.77 0.20 9.20
CA ASP A 123 18.20 0.52 7.82
C ASP A 123 18.75 -0.68 6.98
N LEU A 124 18.36 -1.92 7.29
CA LEU A 124 18.92 -3.13 6.66
C LEU A 124 17.88 -3.87 5.79
N TYR A 125 17.74 -3.38 4.57
CA TYR A 125 18.02 -4.25 3.43
C TYR A 125 19.13 -3.57 2.63
N GLU A 126 20.36 -3.72 3.13
CA GLU A 126 21.53 -3.61 2.27
C GLU A 126 21.32 -4.55 1.08
N THR A 127 21.31 -3.93 -0.10
CA THR A 127 21.59 -4.47 -1.43
C THR A 127 22.07 -5.93 -1.48
N GLY A 128 21.34 -6.80 -2.17
CA GLY A 128 21.96 -7.89 -2.94
C GLY A 128 21.59 -9.31 -2.56
N GLY A 129 20.74 -9.88 -3.43
CA GLY A 129 20.62 -11.30 -3.76
C GLY A 129 20.03 -11.41 -5.14
#